data_AF-A0A175JVB4-F1
#
_entry.id   AF-A0A175JVB4-F1
#
_cell.length_a   1.000
_cell.length_b   1.000
_cell.length_c   1.000
_cell.angle_alpha   90.00
_cell.angle_beta   90.00
_cell.angle_gamma   90.00
#
_symmetry.space_group_name_H-M   'P 1'
#
loop_
_entity.id
_entity.type
_entity.pdbx_description
1 polymer ?
#
loop_
_entity_poly.entity_id
_entity_poly.type
_entity_poly.pdbx_seq_one_letter_code
_entity_poly.pdbx_strand_id
1 'polypeptide(L)' 'MEDQQLNQSFSNNELLNEQIQYLKVQQSELRSLPEGRSVWCRMGAVYLPTTRESTLQVIDYKLHLVTHSSLK' A
#
# COMPACT_ATOMS: atom_id res chain seq x y z
N MET A 1 -19.26 11.49 -25.23
CA MET A 1 -19.46 10.93 -23.88
C MET A 1 -18.46 9.83 -23.55
N GLU A 2 -17.87 9.13 -24.53
CA GLU A 2 -16.88 8.06 -24.32
C GLU A 2 -15.49 8.58 -23.87
N ASP A 3 -15.08 9.78 -24.32
CA ASP A 3 -13.77 10.35 -23.98
C ASP A 3 -13.59 10.70 -22.48
N GLN A 4 -14.69 11.01 -21.78
CA GLN A 4 -14.65 11.31 -20.34
C GLN A 4 -14.44 10.06 -19.48
N GLN A 5 -14.99 8.92 -19.90
CA GLN A 5 -14.80 7.63 -19.21
C GLN A 5 -13.38 7.08 -19.44
N LEU A 6 -12.81 7.25 -20.65
CA LEU A 6 -11.43 6.88 -20.92
C LEU A 6 -10.45 7.71 -20.07
N ASN A 7 -10.60 9.03 -20.03
CA ASN A 7 -9.70 9.87 -19.22
C ASN A 7 -9.77 9.56 -17.72
N GLN A 8 -10.94 9.20 -17.21
CA GLN A 8 -11.09 8.76 -15.82
C GLN A 8 -10.43 7.41 -15.55
N SER A 9 -10.50 6.45 -16.49
CA SER A 9 -9.87 5.14 -16.32
C SER A 9 -8.34 5.21 -16.41
N PHE A 10 -7.79 6.08 -17.26
CA PHE A 10 -6.34 6.35 -17.29
C PHE A 10 -5.85 6.96 -15.97
N SER A 11 -6.53 7.97 -15.46
CA SER A 11 -6.18 8.62 -14.19
C SER A 11 -6.29 7.66 -12.99
N ASN A 12 -7.28 6.78 -12.98
CA ASN A 12 -7.44 5.76 -11.93
C ASN A 12 -6.30 4.71 -11.96
N ASN A 13 -5.83 4.34 -13.15
CA ASN A 13 -4.72 3.40 -13.30
C ASN A 13 -3.38 4.01 -12.87
N GLU A 14 -3.15 5.28 -13.16
CA GLU A 14 -1.96 6.01 -12.67
C GLU A 14 -1.96 6.11 -11.15
N LEU A 15 -3.09 6.52 -10.55
CA LEU A 15 -3.23 6.60 -9.10
C LEU A 15 -3.03 5.25 -8.41
N LEU A 16 -3.57 4.17 -8.99
CA LEU A 16 -3.37 2.81 -8.48
C LEU A 16 -1.90 2.40 -8.54
N ASN A 17 -1.21 2.72 -9.63
CA ASN A 17 0.22 2.44 -9.77
C ASN A 17 1.05 3.21 -8.74
N GLU A 18 0.75 4.48 -8.51
CA GLU A 18 1.41 5.28 -7.46
C GLU A 18 1.20 4.66 -6.07
N GLN A 19 -0.01 4.20 -5.76
CA GLN A 19 -0.30 3.51 -4.49
C GLN A 19 0.50 2.21 -4.34
N ILE A 20 0.60 1.40 -5.41
CA ILE A 20 1.41 0.18 -5.41
C ILE A 20 2.89 0.50 -5.17
N GLN A 21 3.43 1.52 -5.84
CA GLN A 21 4.83 1.91 -5.67
C GLN A 21 5.09 2.44 -4.27
N TYR A 22 4.20 3.26 -3.72
CA TYR A 22 4.30 3.75 -2.36
C TYR A 22 4.35 2.60 -1.34
N LEU A 23 3.45 1.62 -1.46
CA LEU A 23 3.45 0.44 -0.58
C LEU A 23 4.73 -0.40 -0.71
N LYS A 24 5.27 -0.56 -1.93
CA LYS A 24 6.54 -1.27 -2.16
C LYS A 24 7.73 -0.57 -1.51
N VAL A 25 7.79 0.76 -1.58
CA VAL A 25 8.82 1.55 -0.91
C VAL A 25 8.74 1.34 0.61
N GLN A 26 7.55 1.49 1.20
CA GLN A 26 7.35 1.24 2.64
C GLN A 26 7.75 -0.19 3.04
N GLN A 27 7.40 -1.18 2.24
CA GLN A 27 7.78 -2.57 2.47
C GLN A 27 9.32 -2.74 2.48
N SER A 28 10.01 -2.11 1.53
CA SER A 28 11.48 -2.16 1.44
C SER A 28 12.14 -1.48 2.64
N GLU A 29 11.67 -0.30 3.02
CA GLU A 29 12.14 0.42 4.20
C GLU A 29 11.97 -0.41 5.47
N LEU A 30 10.79 -1.01 5.68
CA LEU A 30 10.55 -1.90 6.82
C LEU A 30 11.43 -3.14 6.80
N ARG A 31 11.64 -3.78 5.65
CA ARG A 31 12.53 -4.96 5.53
C ARG A 31 13.98 -4.64 5.85
N SER A 32 14.41 -3.39 5.68
CA SER A 32 15.77 -2.95 6.05
C SER A 32 15.99 -2.87 7.57
N LEU A 33 14.90 -2.82 8.36
CA LEU A 33 14.99 -2.80 9.81
C LEU A 33 15.27 -4.20 10.38
N PRO A 34 15.95 -4.28 11.54
CA PRO A 34 16.13 -5.55 12.26
C PRO A 34 14.80 -6.24 12.59
N GLU A 35 14.82 -7.56 12.68
CA GLU A 35 13.67 -8.35 13.12
C GLU A 35 13.23 -7.97 14.53
N GLY A 36 11.91 -7.92 14.74
CA GLY A 36 11.32 -7.52 16.02
C GLY A 36 11.46 -6.03 16.35
N ARG A 37 12.03 -5.21 15.46
CA ARG A 37 12.16 -3.75 15.68
C ARG A 37 10.79 -3.13 15.91
N SER A 38 10.67 -2.34 16.98
CA SER A 38 9.46 -1.55 17.23
C SER A 38 9.33 -0.42 16.21
N VAL A 39 8.14 -0.29 15.64
CA VAL A 39 7.78 0.73 14.65
C VAL A 39 6.39 1.28 14.96
N TRP A 40 6.08 2.45 14.43
CA TRP A 40 4.76 3.06 14.54
C TRP A 40 3.98 2.85 13.25
N CYS A 41 2.88 2.10 13.32
CA CYS A 41 2.00 1.89 12.18
C CYS A 41 0.81 2.85 12.25
N ARG A 42 0.53 3.54 11.14
CA ARG A 42 -0.65 4.40 11.01
C ARG A 42 -1.90 3.57 10.75
N MET A 43 -2.91 3.68 11.62
CA MET A 43 -4.25 3.11 11.44
C MET A 43 -5.28 4.25 11.44
N GLY A 44 -5.73 4.64 10.24
CA GLY A 44 -6.60 5.81 10.08
C GLY A 44 -5.92 7.10 10.54
N ALA A 45 -6.44 7.72 11.60
CA ALA A 45 -5.91 8.95 12.18
C ALA A 45 -4.92 8.74 13.33
N VAL A 46 -4.68 7.50 13.78
CA VAL A 46 -3.82 7.20 14.93
C VAL A 46 -2.56 6.44 14.53
N TYR A 47 -1.50 6.59 15.31
CA TYR A 47 -0.28 5.77 15.22
C TYR A 47 -0.23 4.83 16.41
N LEU A 48 -0.03 3.54 16.14
CA LEU A 48 0.07 2.51 17.18
C LEU A 48 1.47 1.89 17.15
N PRO A 49 2.08 1.64 18.32
CA PRO A 49 3.34 0.93 18.40
C PRO A 49 3.09 -0.54 18.04
N THR A 50 3.96 -1.09 17.20
CA THR A 50 3.89 -2.47 16.73
C THR A 50 5.30 -2.97 16.39
N THR A 51 5.41 -4.15 15.78
CA THR A 51 6.67 -4.69 15.28
C THR A 51 6.79 -4.53 13.77
N ARG A 52 8.03 -4.63 13.28
CA ARG A 52 8.34 -4.69 11.86
C ARG A 52 7.50 -5.75 11.15
N GLU A 53 7.40 -6.95 11.71
CA GLU A 53 6.71 -8.11 11.11
C GLU A 53 5.21 -7.87 10.98
N SER A 54 4.57 -7.38 12.06
CA SER A 54 3.14 -7.06 12.03
C SER A 54 2.83 -5.94 11.04
N THR A 55 3.71 -4.94 10.93
CA THR A 55 3.54 -3.86 9.93
C THR A 55 3.75 -4.38 8.50
N LEU A 56 4.72 -5.26 8.28
CA LEU A 56 4.95 -5.91 6.98
C LEU A 56 3.72 -6.72 6.55
N GLN A 57 3.12 -7.50 7.44
CA GLN A 57 1.88 -8.25 7.14
C GLN A 57 0.74 -7.33 6.69
N VAL A 58 0.59 -6.16 7.32
CA VAL A 58 -0.41 -5.17 6.91
C VAL A 58 -0.12 -4.61 5.52
N ILE A 59 1.14 -4.31 5.20
CA ILE A 59 1.52 -3.82 3.87
C ILE A 59 1.33 -4.91 2.81
N ASP A 60 1.71 -6.15 3.11
CA ASP A 60 1.54 -7.30 2.21
C ASP A 60 0.06 -7.53 1.90
N TYR A 61 -0.80 -7.43 2.93
CA TYR A 61 -2.25 -7.49 2.75
C TYR A 61 -2.78 -6.35 1.88
N LYS A 62 -2.34 -5.10 2.11
CA LYS A 62 -2.72 -3.96 1.27
C LYS A 62 -2.29 -4.13 -0.18
N LEU A 63 -1.06 -4.59 -0.41
CA LEU A 63 -0.54 -4.90 -1.74
C LEU A 63 -1.40 -5.97 -2.42
N HIS A 64 -1.72 -7.06 -1.73
CA HIS A 64 -2.59 -8.10 -2.26
C HIS A 64 -3.95 -7.55 -2.67
N LEU A 65 -4.58 -6.73 -1.82
CA LEU A 65 -5.84 -6.08 -2.15
C LEU A 65 -5.70 -5.23 -3.41
N VAL A 66 -4.75 -4.28 -3.47
CA VAL A 66 -4.69 -3.36 -4.62
C VAL A 66 -4.30 -4.05 -5.93
N THR A 67 -3.55 -5.17 -5.90
CA THR A 67 -3.18 -5.88 -7.13
C THR A 67 -4.17 -6.95 -7.58
N HIS A 68 -5.00 -7.48 -6.67
CA HIS A 68 -5.97 -8.55 -6.99
C HIS A 68 -7.44 -8.08 -6.94
N SER A 69 -7.71 -6.90 -6.38
CA SER A 69 -9.06 -6.30 -6.41
C SER A 69 -9.43 -5.74 -7.78
N SER A 70 -8.48 -5.64 -8.72
CA SER A 70 -8.71 -5.24 -10.11
C SER A 70 -9.21 -6.38 -11.03
N LEU A 71 -9.53 -7.57 -10.48
CA LEU A 71 -9.98 -8.76 -11.24
C LEU A 71 -11.48 -9.09 -11.08
N LYS A 72 -12.34 -8.13 -10.70
CA LYS A 72 -13.80 -8.32 -10.70
C LYS A 72 -14.51 -7.33 -11.59
#